data_AF-A0A520WAZ1-F1
#
_entry.id   AF-A0A520WAZ1-F1
#
_cell.length_a   1.000
_cell.length_b   1.000
_cell.length_c   1.000
_cell.angle_alpha   90.00
_cell.angle_beta   90.00
_cell.angle_gamma   90.00
#
_symmetry.space_group_name_H-M   'P 1'
#
loop_
_entity.id
_entity.type
_entity.pdbx_description
1 polymer ?
#
loop_
_entity_poly.entity_id
_entity_poly.type
_entity_poly.pdbx_seq_one_letter_code
_entity_poly.pdbx_strand_id
1 'polypeptide(L)'
;MRTLASELGSHVDASSEVPRIYVDANVPAGVVGYMRRRLGWDVFFVMEHEDLRRAADETHYEMSRQLHRILITMDHDFLDERRFPLDQSGGVIVVHAPDERGLNQVLRRLHKEFFMSESLRYLSLLAGKKMDLHPDSNFASSHEWLADR
;
A
#
# COMPACT_ATOMS: atom_id res chain seq x y z
N MET A 1 -12.85 22.45 -8.03
CA MET A 1 -12.60 22.08 -9.44
C MET A 1 -11.88 20.74 -9.44
N ARG A 2 -12.43 19.70 -10.07
CA ARG A 2 -11.75 18.40 -10.23
C ARG A 2 -10.85 18.50 -11.47
N THR A 3 -9.60 18.06 -11.36
CA THR A 3 -8.66 18.05 -12.49
C THR A 3 -8.85 16.76 -13.30
N LEU A 4 -8.53 16.81 -14.59
CA LEU A 4 -8.59 15.64 -15.48
C LEU A 4 -7.79 14.45 -14.93
N ALA A 5 -6.70 14.72 -14.20
CA ALA A 5 -5.89 13.72 -13.50
C ALA A 5 -6.65 13.02 -12.36
N SER A 6 -7.47 13.74 -11.58
CA SER A 6 -8.30 13.14 -10.54
C SER A 6 -9.43 12.27 -11.11
N GLU A 7 -10.01 12.67 -12.24
CA GLU A 7 -11.05 11.88 -12.90
C GLU A 7 -10.48 10.62 -13.57
N LEU A 8 -9.36 10.73 -14.27
CA LEU A 8 -8.65 9.58 -14.86
C LEU A 8 -8.11 8.62 -13.80
N GLY A 9 -7.55 9.15 -12.70
CA GLY A 9 -7.09 8.36 -11.57
C GLY A 9 -8.18 7.44 -11.02
N SER A 10 -9.38 7.99 -10.76
CA SER A 10 -10.52 7.19 -10.29
C SER A 10 -10.99 6.11 -11.28
N HIS A 11 -10.76 6.31 -12.59
CA HIS A 11 -11.10 5.31 -13.62
C HIS A 11 -10.02 4.22 -13.73
N VAL A 12 -8.74 4.58 -13.59
CA VAL A 12 -7.63 3.61 -13.52
C VAL A 12 -7.84 2.71 -12.30
N ASP A 13 -8.19 3.30 -11.16
CA ASP A 13 -8.49 2.64 -9.90
C ASP A 13 -9.69 1.69 -9.97
N ALA A 14 -10.71 2.06 -10.75
CA ALA A 14 -11.91 1.24 -10.98
C ALA A 14 -11.69 0.11 -12.01
N SER A 15 -10.61 0.17 -12.80
CA SER A 15 -10.35 -0.77 -13.90
C SER A 15 -9.35 -1.88 -13.57
N SER A 16 -8.58 -1.75 -12.49
CA SER A 16 -7.55 -2.73 -12.15
C SER A 16 -8.12 -3.86 -11.30
N GLU A 17 -8.13 -5.07 -11.88
CA GLU A 17 -8.55 -6.31 -11.19
C GLU A 17 -7.53 -6.78 -10.12
N VAL A 18 -6.37 -6.13 -10.02
CA VAL A 18 -5.27 -6.52 -9.14
C VAL A 18 -4.79 -5.34 -8.29
N PRO A 19 -4.35 -5.57 -7.03
CA PRO A 19 -3.76 -4.52 -6.21
C PRO A 19 -2.51 -3.92 -6.87
N ARG A 20 -2.46 -2.58 -6.95
CA ARG A 20 -1.31 -1.82 -7.46
C ARG A 20 -0.51 -1.27 -6.30
N ILE A 21 0.72 -1.76 -6.16
CA ILE A 21 1.57 -1.53 -4.98
C ILE A 21 2.84 -0.80 -5.39
N TYR A 22 3.25 0.16 -4.57
CA TYR A 22 4.55 0.80 -4.57
C TYR A 22 5.34 0.25 -3.38
N VAL A 23 6.48 -0.39 -3.62
CA VAL A 23 7.27 -1.06 -2.58
C VAL A 23 8.57 -0.33 -2.36
N ASP A 24 8.78 0.08 -1.12
CA ASP A 24 9.96 0.79 -0.64
C ASP A 24 11.21 -0.10 -0.61
N ALA A 25 12.39 0.51 -0.56
CA ALA A 25 13.70 -0.15 -0.64
C ALA A 25 13.99 -1.06 0.58
N ASN A 26 13.38 -0.78 1.73
CA ASN A 26 13.57 -1.56 2.95
C ASN A 26 12.84 -2.92 2.95
N VAL A 27 12.01 -3.19 1.94
CA VAL A 27 11.31 -4.47 1.80
C VAL A 27 12.21 -5.49 1.08
N PRO A 28 12.39 -6.71 1.64
CA PRO A 28 13.24 -7.73 1.01
C PRO A 28 12.75 -8.16 -0.38
N ALA A 29 13.68 -8.38 -1.32
CA ALA A 29 13.35 -8.80 -2.69
C ALA A 29 12.61 -10.16 -2.75
N GLY A 30 12.84 -11.05 -1.77
CA GLY A 30 12.09 -12.31 -1.65
C GLY A 30 10.60 -12.08 -1.43
N VAL A 31 10.26 -11.08 -0.62
CA VAL A 31 8.88 -10.65 -0.32
C VAL A 31 8.25 -9.97 -1.53
N VAL A 32 8.98 -9.11 -2.24
CA VAL A 32 8.54 -8.53 -3.53
C VAL A 32 8.23 -9.64 -4.54
N GLY A 33 9.09 -10.65 -4.63
CA GLY A 33 8.87 -11.81 -5.47
C GLY A 33 7.65 -12.63 -5.06
N TYR A 34 7.36 -12.72 -3.76
CA TYR A 34 6.15 -13.35 -3.24
C TYR A 34 4.89 -12.59 -3.66
N MET A 35 4.86 -11.26 -3.48
CA MET A 35 3.73 -10.41 -3.91
C MET A 35 3.38 -10.63 -5.39
N ARG A 36 4.38 -10.56 -6.27
CA ARG A 36 4.18 -10.74 -7.72
C ARG A 36 3.76 -12.15 -8.10
N ARG A 37 4.47 -13.18 -7.63
CA ARG A 37 4.30 -14.57 -8.12
C ARG A 37 3.21 -15.35 -7.39
N ARG A 38 2.94 -15.04 -6.12
CA ARG A 38 1.99 -15.80 -5.29
C ARG A 38 0.69 -15.06 -5.04
N LEU A 39 0.72 -13.73 -4.94
CA LEU A 39 -0.47 -12.91 -4.70
C LEU A 39 -1.00 -12.25 -5.98
N GLY A 40 -0.20 -12.21 -7.06
CA GLY A 40 -0.62 -11.67 -8.35
C GLY A 40 -0.72 -10.14 -8.38
N TRP A 41 -0.02 -9.44 -7.48
CA TRP A 41 -0.09 -7.98 -7.40
C TRP A 41 0.75 -7.28 -8.48
N ASP A 42 0.29 -6.12 -8.94
CA ASP A 42 1.08 -5.18 -9.75
C ASP A 42 2.03 -4.42 -8.81
N VAL A 43 3.29 -4.85 -8.75
CA VAL A 43 4.28 -4.29 -7.83
C VAL A 43 5.31 -3.44 -8.57
N PHE A 44 5.38 -2.16 -8.22
CA PHE A 44 6.47 -1.25 -8.53
C PHE A 44 7.48 -1.27 -7.38
N PHE A 45 8.71 -1.74 -7.61
CA PHE A 45 9.72 -1.86 -6.55
C PHE A 45 10.84 -0.83 -6.72
N VAL A 46 11.02 0.04 -5.73
CA VAL A 46 11.99 1.17 -5.78
C VAL A 46 13.39 0.72 -6.18
N MET A 47 13.84 -0.44 -5.70
CA MET A 47 15.20 -0.94 -5.98
C MET A 47 15.46 -1.25 -7.46
N GLU A 48 14.42 -1.41 -8.27
CA GLU A 48 14.52 -1.65 -9.72
C GLU A 48 14.71 -0.36 -10.52
N HIS A 49 14.62 0.81 -9.88
CA HIS A 49 14.71 2.13 -10.51
C HIS A 49 15.89 2.92 -9.91
N GLU A 50 16.93 3.18 -10.71
CA GLU A 50 18.18 3.82 -10.23
C GLU A 50 17.92 5.17 -9.55
N ASP A 51 17.07 6.00 -10.14
CA ASP A 51 16.77 7.35 -9.67
C ASP A 51 15.98 7.37 -8.36
N LEU A 52 15.27 6.28 -8.06
CA LEU A 52 14.42 6.18 -6.86
C LEU A 52 15.14 5.51 -5.69
N ARG A 53 16.21 4.72 -5.93
CA ARG A 53 16.93 3.99 -4.89
C ARG A 53 17.46 4.85 -3.72
N ARG A 54 17.61 6.14 -3.92
CA ARG A 54 18.12 7.10 -2.92
C ARG A 54 17.24 8.34 -2.80
N ALA A 55 16.01 8.25 -3.31
CA ALA A 55 15.07 9.34 -3.14
C ALA A 55 14.69 9.47 -1.65
N ALA A 56 14.22 10.65 -1.26
CA ALA A 56 13.75 10.87 0.10
C ALA A 56 12.40 10.17 0.32
N ASP A 57 12.08 9.87 1.58
CA ASP A 57 10.82 9.24 1.96
C ASP A 57 9.60 10.04 1.46
N GLU A 58 9.68 11.37 1.50
CA GLU A 58 8.67 12.28 0.98
C GLU A 58 8.45 12.07 -0.53
N THR A 59 9.53 11.81 -1.28
CA THR A 59 9.42 11.47 -2.70
C THR A 59 8.72 10.14 -2.92
N HIS A 60 9.02 9.11 -2.11
CA HIS A 60 8.31 7.83 -2.18
C HIS A 60 6.83 7.96 -1.84
N TYR A 61 6.51 8.78 -0.84
CA TYR A 61 5.15 9.11 -0.45
C TYR A 61 4.37 9.76 -1.60
N GLU A 62 4.91 10.83 -2.18
CA GLU A 62 4.29 11.54 -3.31
C GLU A 62 4.14 10.65 -4.55
N MET A 63 5.18 9.90 -4.90
CA MET A 63 5.18 9.03 -6.08
C MET A 63 4.17 7.90 -5.97
N SER A 64 4.02 7.29 -4.79
CA SER A 64 3.01 6.23 -4.57
C SER A 64 1.60 6.75 -4.89
N ARG A 65 1.26 7.95 -4.44
CA ARG A 65 -0.01 8.61 -4.73
C ARG A 65 -0.14 8.98 -6.21
N GLN A 66 0.85 9.65 -6.80
CA GLN A 66 0.78 10.09 -8.21
C GLN A 66 0.63 8.92 -9.18
N LEU A 67 1.23 7.77 -8.85
CA LEU A 67 1.13 6.56 -9.64
C LEU A 67 -0.14 5.74 -9.35
N HIS A 68 -0.99 6.20 -8.43
CA HIS A 68 -2.19 5.49 -7.99
C HIS A 68 -1.85 4.09 -7.45
N ARG A 69 -0.97 4.05 -6.45
CA ARG A 69 -0.46 2.83 -5.82
C ARG A 69 -0.48 2.94 -4.30
N ILE A 70 -0.74 1.83 -3.64
CA ILE A 70 -0.60 1.71 -2.18
C ILE A 70 0.87 1.56 -1.85
N LEU A 71 1.39 2.38 -0.95
CA LEU A 71 2.76 2.27 -0.45
C LEU A 71 2.86 1.12 0.56
N ILE A 72 3.77 0.17 0.33
CA ILE A 72 4.21 -0.82 1.33
C ILE A 72 5.65 -0.52 1.71
N THR A 73 5.89 -0.35 3.02
CA THR A 73 7.21 -0.09 3.61
C THR A 73 7.36 -0.85 4.93
N MET A 74 8.58 -1.01 5.41
CA MET A 74 8.89 -1.48 6.77
C MET A 74 9.22 -0.34 7.74
N ASP A 75 9.23 0.91 7.25
CA ASP A 75 9.57 2.08 8.04
C ASP A 75 8.33 2.65 8.73
N HIS A 76 8.38 2.73 10.06
CA HIS A 76 7.28 3.20 10.88
C HIS A 76 7.15 4.73 10.86
N ASP A 77 8.17 5.46 10.41
CA ASP A 77 8.08 6.92 10.28
C ASP A 77 6.98 7.35 9.32
N PHE A 78 6.62 6.48 8.35
CA PHE A 78 5.47 6.72 7.46
C PHE A 78 4.13 6.74 8.19
N LEU A 79 4.04 6.31 9.45
CA LEU A 79 2.85 6.45 10.28
C LEU A 79 2.68 7.86 10.85
N ASP A 80 3.75 8.67 10.94
CA ASP A 80 3.67 10.03 11.46
C ASP A 80 2.82 10.91 10.52
N GLU A 81 1.64 11.31 10.97
CA GLU A 81 0.72 12.17 10.22
C GLU A 81 1.22 13.62 10.07
N ARG A 82 2.15 14.07 10.91
CA ARG A 82 2.76 15.40 10.78
C ARG A 82 3.72 15.46 9.61
N ARG A 83 4.47 14.37 9.39
CA ARG A 83 5.43 14.24 8.29
C ARG A 83 4.76 13.74 7.01
N PHE A 84 3.80 12.83 7.13
CA PHE A 84 3.08 12.21 6.02
C PHE A 84 1.55 12.34 6.21
N PRO A 85 0.94 13.46 5.83
CA PRO A 85 -0.50 13.71 6.08
C PRO A 85 -1.42 12.73 5.33
N LEU A 86 -2.46 12.22 6.00
CA LEU A 86 -3.38 11.22 5.45
C LEU A 86 -4.05 11.66 4.14
N ASP A 87 -4.47 12.92 4.06
CA ASP A 87 -5.11 13.52 2.88
C ASP A 87 -4.21 13.58 1.64
N GLN A 88 -2.90 13.38 1.84
CA GLN A 88 -1.86 13.27 0.82
C GLN A 88 -1.43 11.83 0.54
N SER A 89 -2.09 10.83 1.15
CA SER A 89 -1.79 9.42 0.94
C SER A 89 -2.55 8.81 -0.24
N GLY A 90 -1.92 7.90 -0.97
CA GLY A 90 -2.60 6.90 -1.82
C GLY A 90 -3.00 5.62 -1.06
N GLY A 91 -2.74 5.59 0.25
CA GLY A 91 -2.76 4.41 1.11
C GLY A 91 -1.36 3.99 1.52
N VAL A 92 -1.10 3.84 2.82
CA VAL A 92 0.16 3.28 3.34
C VAL A 92 -0.11 2.03 4.14
N ILE A 93 0.72 1.01 3.95
CA ILE A 93 0.75 -0.18 4.76
C ILE A 93 2.18 -0.38 5.25
N VAL A 94 2.39 -0.17 6.54
CA VAL A 94 3.63 -0.53 7.21
C VAL A 94 3.54 -2.00 7.59
N VAL A 95 4.51 -2.80 7.17
CA VAL A 95 4.58 -4.23 7.49
C VAL A 95 5.82 -4.51 8.31
N HIS A 96 5.66 -5.34 9.34
CA HIS A 96 6.77 -5.74 10.18
C HIS A 96 6.65 -7.21 10.56
N ALA A 97 7.75 -7.96 10.45
CA ALA A 97 7.91 -9.30 10.99
C ALA A 97 9.40 -9.63 11.18
N PRO A 98 9.74 -10.63 12.01
CA PRO A 98 11.14 -11.00 12.25
C PRO A 98 11.87 -11.55 11.01
N ASP A 99 11.14 -12.10 10.04
CA ASP A 99 11.69 -12.68 8.83
C ASP A 99 10.74 -12.55 7.62
N GLU A 100 11.24 -12.91 6.43
CA GLU A 100 10.44 -12.89 5.20
C GLU A 100 9.22 -13.82 5.26
N ARG A 101 9.27 -14.91 6.05
CA ARG A 101 8.13 -15.83 6.17
C ARG A 101 6.98 -15.17 6.91
N GLY A 102 7.28 -14.45 7.99
CA GLY A 102 6.33 -13.63 8.72
C GLY A 102 5.76 -12.51 7.85
N LEU A 103 6.59 -11.80 7.08
CA LEU A 103 6.12 -10.79 6.13
C LEU A 103 5.17 -11.40 5.09
N ASN A 104 5.53 -12.54 4.50
CA ASN A 104 4.67 -13.26 3.56
C ASN A 104 3.35 -13.72 4.20
N GLN A 105 3.34 -14.09 5.49
CA GLN A 105 2.14 -14.42 6.23
C GLN A 105 1.21 -13.20 6.39
N VAL A 106 1.77 -12.04 6.75
CA VAL A 106 1.02 -10.77 6.85
C VAL A 106 0.39 -10.41 5.51
N LEU A 107 1.17 -10.43 4.43
CA LEU A 107 0.70 -10.08 3.10
C LEU A 107 -0.35 -11.05 2.56
N ARG A 108 -0.21 -12.35 2.84
CA ARG A 108 -1.22 -13.36 2.48
C ARG A 108 -2.55 -13.10 3.19
N ARG A 109 -2.51 -12.66 4.45
CA ARG A 109 -3.71 -12.33 5.22
C ARG A 109 -4.36 -11.06 4.70
N LEU A 110 -3.57 -10.00 4.51
CA LEU A 110 -4.01 -8.77 3.85
C LEU A 110 -4.68 -9.08 2.50
N HIS A 111 -4.07 -9.94 1.69
CA HIS A 111 -4.66 -10.34 0.41
C HIS A 111 -6.04 -11.00 0.56
N LYS A 112 -6.16 -11.98 1.47
CA LYS A 112 -7.42 -12.73 1.65
C LYS A 112 -8.52 -11.91 2.33
N GLU A 113 -8.16 -11.16 3.36
CA GLU A 113 -9.08 -10.52 4.29
C GLU A 113 -9.48 -9.11 3.83
N PHE A 114 -8.67 -8.46 2.98
CA PHE A 114 -8.91 -7.10 2.51
C PHE A 114 -9.04 -7.01 0.99
N PHE A 115 -8.13 -7.62 0.23
CA PHE A 115 -8.20 -7.55 -1.23
C PHE A 115 -9.22 -8.52 -1.82
N MET A 116 -9.36 -9.76 -1.34
CA MET A 116 -10.32 -10.71 -1.92
C MET A 116 -11.77 -10.56 -1.43
N SER A 117 -11.99 -9.96 -0.26
CA SER A 117 -13.33 -9.82 0.35
C SER A 117 -14.14 -8.65 -0.24
N GLU A 118 -13.47 -7.57 -0.63
CA GLU A 118 -14.09 -6.36 -1.18
C GLU A 118 -13.91 -6.35 -2.71
N SER A 119 -15.00 -6.50 -3.46
CA SER A 119 -14.95 -6.45 -4.93
C SER A 119 -14.52 -5.04 -5.41
N LEU A 120 -13.24 -4.92 -5.77
CA LEU A 120 -12.60 -3.94 -6.67
C LEU A 120 -12.98 -2.45 -6.50
N ARG A 121 -12.65 -1.86 -5.33
CA ARG A 121 -12.45 -0.40 -5.16
C ARG A 121 -11.17 -0.07 -4.38
N TYR A 122 -10.06 -0.77 -4.65
CA TYR A 122 -8.90 -0.81 -3.75
C TYR A 122 -8.21 0.53 -3.48
N LEU A 123 -8.11 1.40 -4.48
CA LEU A 123 -7.46 2.70 -4.30
C LEU A 123 -8.39 3.70 -3.61
N SER A 124 -9.72 3.51 -3.70
CA SER A 124 -10.68 4.24 -2.88
C SER A 124 -10.68 3.78 -1.41
N LEU A 125 -10.32 2.52 -1.14
CA LEU A 125 -10.41 1.92 0.19
C LEU A 125 -9.30 2.36 1.14
N LEU A 126 -8.10 2.64 0.62
CA LEU A 126 -6.95 3.09 1.41
C LEU A 126 -6.51 4.52 1.15
N ALA A 127 -7.03 5.22 0.13
CA ALA A 127 -6.83 6.67 0.04
C ALA A 127 -7.28 7.32 1.36
N GLY A 128 -6.38 8.09 1.99
CA GLY A 128 -6.65 8.67 3.31
C GLY A 128 -6.46 7.73 4.50
N LYS A 129 -5.93 6.51 4.32
CA LYS A 129 -5.72 5.54 5.40
C LYS A 129 -4.27 5.05 5.46
N LYS A 130 -3.85 4.72 6.68
CA LYS A 130 -2.61 3.98 6.95
C LYS A 130 -2.93 2.74 7.78
N MET A 131 -2.17 1.67 7.56
CA MET A 131 -2.28 0.42 8.31
C MET A 131 -0.91 0.05 8.85
N ASP A 132 -0.87 -0.41 10.09
CA ASP A 132 0.32 -1.00 10.71
C ASP A 132 0.05 -2.49 10.94
N LEU A 133 0.82 -3.35 10.27
CA LEU A 133 0.56 -4.78 10.17
C LEU A 133 1.73 -5.63 10.66
N HIS A 134 1.37 -6.53 11.57
CA HIS A 134 2.22 -7.55 12.17
C HIS A 134 1.60 -8.93 11.97
N PRO A 135 2.36 -10.03 12.18
CA PRO A 135 1.83 -11.39 12.05
C PRO A 135 0.55 -11.64 12.86
N ASP A 136 0.43 -10.97 14.00
CA ASP A 136 -0.68 -11.09 14.95
C ASP A 136 -1.79 -10.04 14.77
N SER A 137 -1.64 -9.07 13.85
CA SER A 137 -2.65 -8.03 13.61
C SER A 137 -3.98 -8.65 13.21
N ASN A 138 -5.10 -8.14 13.70
CA ASN A 138 -6.44 -8.60 13.33
C ASN A 138 -7.08 -7.63 12.32
N PHE A 139 -7.44 -8.10 11.11
CA PHE A 139 -8.08 -7.24 10.10
C PHE A 139 -9.59 -7.04 10.37
N ALA A 140 -10.20 -7.84 11.25
CA ALA A 140 -11.61 -7.73 11.60
C ALA A 140 -11.93 -6.43 12.38
N SER A 141 -10.96 -5.88 13.11
CA SER A 141 -11.13 -4.63 13.87
C SER A 141 -11.11 -3.36 13.00
N SER A 142 -10.64 -3.46 11.76
CA SER A 142 -10.58 -2.32 10.83
C SER A 142 -11.90 -2.06 10.08
N HIS A 143 -12.89 -2.96 10.22
CA HIS A 143 -14.24 -2.78 9.65
C HIS A 143 -15.18 -1.95 10.56
N GLU A 144 -14.75 -1.62 11.79
CA GLU A 144 -15.59 -0.90 12.77
C GLU A 144 -15.59 0.64 12.62
N TRP A 145 -14.97 1.18 11.56
CA TRP A 145 -14.86 2.64 11.34
C TRP A 145 -15.66 3.17 10.15
N LEU A 146 -16.76 2.52 9.78
CA LEU A 146 -17.69 2.99 8.73
C LEU A 146 -19.03 3.53 9.25
N ALA A 147 -19.12 3.91 10.53
CA ALA A 147 -20.27 4.67 11.02
C ALA A 147 -19.92 5.52 12.23
N ASP A 148 -19.27 6.68 12.03
CA ASP A 148 -19.79 7.92 12.60
C ASP A 148 -19.11 9.17 12.02
N ARG A 149 -19.97 10.12 11.64
CA ARG A 149 -19.75 11.55 11.26
C ARG A 149 -19.44 11.90 9.81
#